data_AF-A0A0F8ZFF3-F1
#
_entry.id   AF-A0A0F8ZFF3-F1
#
_cell.length_a   1.000
_cell.length_b   1.000
_cell.length_c   1.000
_cell.angle_alpha   90.00
_cell.angle_beta   90.00
_cell.angle_gamma   90.00
#
_symmetry.space_group_name_H-M   'P 1'
#
loop_
_entity.id
_entity.type
_entity.pdbx_description
1 polymer ?
#
loop_
_entity_poly.entity_id
_entity_poly.type
_entity_poly.pdbx_seq_one_letter_code
_entity_poly.pdbx_strand_id
1 'polypeptide(L)'
;GMGVRSSWVDGYYEIFNKYSKGLVEKDVFKHSLDSFKQVIRYERENRENEYALNRSLIEDKVWRSYGILLSSRLISIYEAFDLLSYLRLGIGLGTINYLKIKDINLLLFFIQDFHLKKRYNIDNENQNLEEVRAQYLRDYLKEVM
;
A
#
# COMPACT_ATOMS: atom_id res chain seq x y z
N GLY A 1 -13.47 19.80 -11.39
CA GLY A 1 -12.05 19.65 -11.04
C GLY A 1 -11.78 18.20 -10.72
N MET A 2 -10.57 17.85 -10.30
CA MET A 2 -10.31 16.53 -9.74
C MET A 2 -10.77 16.48 -8.28
N GLY A 3 -11.31 15.36 -7.87
CA GLY A 3 -11.58 15.03 -6.48
C GLY A 3 -10.45 14.18 -5.92
N VAL A 4 -10.13 14.39 -4.64
CA VAL A 4 -9.29 13.49 -3.86
C VAL A 4 -10.15 12.94 -2.74
N ARG A 5 -10.12 11.63 -2.52
CA ARG A 5 -10.67 10.97 -1.34
C ARG A 5 -9.54 10.23 -0.64
N SER A 6 -9.39 10.47 0.66
CA SER A 6 -8.56 9.62 1.52
C SER A 6 -9.24 8.26 1.63
N SER A 7 -8.46 7.20 1.51
CA SER A 7 -8.96 5.87 1.86
C SER A 7 -8.99 5.71 3.39
N TRP A 8 -9.42 4.54 3.86
CA TRP A 8 -9.32 4.17 5.27
C TRP A 8 -7.87 3.84 5.72
N VAL A 9 -6.92 3.86 4.79
CA VAL A 9 -5.50 3.59 4.99
C VAL A 9 -4.69 4.85 4.78
N ASP A 10 -3.76 5.12 5.70
CA ASP A 10 -2.87 6.26 5.59
C ASP A 10 -1.90 6.10 4.40
N GLY A 11 -1.68 7.20 3.68
CA GLY A 11 -0.85 7.20 2.45
C GLY A 11 -1.54 6.67 1.18
N TYR A 12 -2.81 6.25 1.24
CA TYR A 12 -3.57 5.83 0.06
C TYR A 12 -4.69 6.83 -0.28
N TYR A 13 -4.64 7.32 -1.52
CA TYR A 13 -5.56 8.32 -2.02
C TYR A 13 -6.19 7.88 -3.34
N GLU A 14 -7.50 8.04 -3.45
CA GLU A 14 -8.23 7.90 -4.70
C GLU A 14 -8.41 9.29 -5.31
N ILE A 15 -7.93 9.46 -6.53
CA ILE A 15 -8.12 10.70 -7.29
C ILE A 15 -9.02 10.37 -8.48
N PHE A 16 -10.14 11.09 -8.59
CA PHE A 16 -11.16 10.85 -9.60
C PHE A 16 -11.58 12.14 -10.28
N ASN A 17 -12.09 12.03 -11.51
CA ASN A 17 -12.62 13.17 -12.23
C ASN A 17 -14.04 13.52 -11.70
N LYS A 18 -14.25 14.77 -11.27
CA LYS A 18 -15.59 15.27 -10.87
C LYS A 18 -16.38 15.91 -12.02
N TYR A 19 -15.81 16.06 -13.22
CA TYR A 19 -16.54 16.62 -14.37
C TYR A 19 -17.38 15.54 -15.06
N SER A 20 -18.69 15.74 -15.14
CA SER A 20 -19.65 14.75 -15.65
C SER A 20 -20.35 15.13 -16.97
N LYS A 21 -20.36 16.40 -17.40
CA LYS A 21 -20.90 16.85 -18.70
C LYS A 21 -20.15 18.07 -19.26
N GLY A 22 -19.97 18.13 -20.58
CA GLY A 22 -19.58 19.34 -21.31
C GLY A 22 -18.11 19.48 -21.74
N LEU A 23 -17.25 18.49 -21.45
CA LEU A 23 -15.85 18.47 -21.89
C LEU A 23 -15.61 17.26 -22.80
N VAL A 24 -14.76 17.41 -23.81
CA VAL A 24 -14.32 16.29 -24.66
C VAL A 24 -13.46 15.34 -23.80
N GLU A 25 -13.69 14.03 -23.89
CA GLU A 25 -12.98 13.01 -23.08
C GLU A 25 -11.46 13.16 -23.16
N LYS A 26 -10.94 13.54 -24.33
CA LYS A 26 -9.50 13.77 -24.55
C LYS A 26 -8.95 14.91 -23.68
N ASP A 27 -9.70 16.00 -23.53
CA ASP A 27 -9.28 17.14 -22.73
C ASP A 27 -9.35 16.82 -21.24
N VAL A 28 -10.40 16.11 -20.81
CA VAL A 28 -10.53 15.57 -19.44
C VAL A 28 -9.36 14.68 -19.09
N PHE A 29 -9.00 13.75 -19.98
CA PHE A 29 -7.89 12.83 -19.78
C PHE A 29 -6.56 13.59 -19.68
N LYS A 30 -6.31 14.54 -20.60
CA LYS A 30 -5.07 15.32 -20.62
C LYS A 30 -4.91 16.15 -19.34
N HIS A 31 -5.94 16.90 -18.95
CA HIS A 31 -5.92 17.69 -17.72
C HIS A 31 -5.72 16.82 -16.47
N SER A 32 -6.41 15.68 -16.40
CA SER A 32 -6.25 14.74 -15.29
C SER A 32 -4.81 14.21 -15.23
N LEU A 33 -4.26 13.80 -16.38
CA LEU A 33 -2.90 13.28 -16.49
C LEU A 33 -1.84 14.29 -16.04
N ASP A 34 -1.99 15.56 -16.41
CA ASP A 34 -1.04 16.60 -16.01
C ASP A 34 -1.07 16.86 -14.49
N SER A 35 -2.25 16.89 -13.88
CA SER A 35 -2.39 16.95 -12.43
C SER A 35 -1.82 15.72 -11.73
N PHE A 36 -2.04 14.51 -12.25
CA PHE A 36 -1.44 13.29 -11.73
C PHE A 36 0.09 13.34 -11.74
N LYS A 37 0.68 13.80 -12.85
CA LYS A 37 2.14 13.96 -12.96
C LYS A 37 2.69 14.94 -11.93
N GLN A 38 1.98 16.04 -11.67
CA GLN A 38 2.39 17.01 -10.64
C GLN A 38 2.37 16.39 -9.26
N VAL A 39 1.28 15.68 -8.88
CA VAL A 39 1.18 14.99 -7.58
C VAL A 39 2.32 13.98 -7.41
N ILE A 40 2.58 13.17 -8.44
CA ILE A 40 3.69 12.19 -8.41
C ILE A 40 5.03 12.90 -8.23
N ARG A 41 5.26 14.02 -8.92
CA ARG A 41 6.51 14.78 -8.78
C ARG A 41 6.67 15.30 -7.35
N TYR A 42 5.64 15.94 -6.80
CA TYR A 42 5.66 16.48 -5.44
C TYR A 42 5.87 15.38 -4.38
N GLU A 43 5.23 14.23 -4.53
CA GLU A 43 5.46 13.09 -3.62
C GLU A 43 6.92 12.64 -3.65
N ARG A 44 7.52 12.50 -4.84
CA ARG A 44 8.91 12.06 -4.98
C ARG A 44 9.89 13.06 -4.38
N GLU A 45 9.74 14.34 -4.69
CA GLU A 45 10.57 15.42 -4.13
C GLU A 45 10.48 15.44 -2.61
N ASN A 46 9.27 15.38 -2.05
CA ASN A 46 9.06 15.37 -0.60
C ASN A 46 9.65 14.11 0.04
N ARG A 47 9.46 12.94 -0.58
CA ARG A 47 10.00 11.68 -0.08
C ARG A 47 11.52 11.69 -0.02
N GLU A 48 12.19 12.19 -1.05
CA GLU A 48 13.65 12.28 -1.10
C GLU A 48 14.20 13.27 -0.07
N ASN A 49 13.56 14.45 0.05
CA ASN A 49 13.93 15.45 1.04
C ASN A 49 13.76 14.93 2.47
N GLU A 50 12.61 14.30 2.76
CA GLU A 50 12.32 13.74 4.08
C GLU A 50 13.28 12.60 4.43
N TYR A 51 13.63 11.76 3.46
CA TYR A 51 14.63 10.72 3.65
C TYR A 51 16.03 11.27 3.90
N ALA A 52 16.42 12.36 3.23
CA ALA A 52 17.69 13.02 3.48
C ALA A 52 17.78 13.60 4.91
N LEU A 53 16.67 14.11 5.45
CA LEU A 53 16.61 14.68 6.79
C LEU A 53 16.50 13.62 7.90
N ASN A 54 15.72 12.57 7.68
CA ASN A 54 15.29 11.62 8.71
C ASN A 54 15.66 10.17 8.38
N ARG A 55 16.75 9.95 7.63
CA ARG A 55 17.17 8.65 7.11
C ARG A 55 17.07 7.51 8.12
N SER A 56 17.77 7.61 9.25
CA SER A 56 17.83 6.53 10.25
C SER A 56 16.46 6.22 10.84
N LEU A 57 15.62 7.24 11.04
CA LEU A 57 14.27 7.06 11.57
C LEU A 57 13.37 6.34 10.57
N ILE A 58 13.46 6.71 9.29
CA ILE A 58 12.70 6.08 8.22
C ILE A 58 13.15 4.64 8.02
N GLU A 59 14.46 4.39 7.97
CA GLU A 59 14.99 3.02 7.86
C GLU A 59 14.55 2.16 9.04
N ASP A 60 14.63 2.65 10.28
CA ASP A 60 14.13 1.93 11.45
C ASP A 60 12.64 1.60 11.30
N LYS A 61 11.82 2.57 10.88
CA LYS A 61 10.38 2.38 10.69
C LYS A 61 10.06 1.33 9.62
N VAL A 62 10.81 1.35 8.50
CA VAL A 62 10.72 0.36 7.42
C VAL A 62 11.06 -1.04 7.94
N TRP A 63 12.20 -1.19 8.63
CA TRP A 63 12.66 -2.48 9.13
C TRP A 63 11.81 -3.03 10.27
N ARG A 64 11.31 -2.17 11.16
CA ARG A 64 10.34 -2.57 12.19
C ARG A 64 9.05 -3.04 11.56
N SER A 65 8.55 -2.35 10.55
CA SER A 65 7.35 -2.77 9.83
C SER A 65 7.54 -4.13 9.18
N TYR A 66 8.72 -4.35 8.60
CA TYR A 66 9.10 -5.63 8.01
C TYR A 66 9.15 -6.76 9.05
N GLY A 67 9.82 -6.52 10.19
CA GLY A 67 9.91 -7.48 11.29
C GLY A 67 8.54 -7.84 11.89
N ILE A 68 7.64 -6.87 12.06
CA ILE A 68 6.27 -7.11 12.51
C ILE A 68 5.52 -7.99 11.51
N LEU A 69 5.57 -7.70 10.21
CA LEU A 69 4.90 -8.52 9.19
C LEU A 69 5.42 -9.97 9.13
N LEU A 70 6.71 -10.18 9.41
CA LEU A 70 7.33 -11.51 9.44
C LEU A 70 7.01 -12.33 10.70
N SER A 71 6.57 -11.69 11.79
CA SER A 71 6.46 -12.33 13.11
C SER A 71 5.08 -12.25 13.76
N SER A 72 4.24 -11.30 13.34
CA SER A 72 2.89 -11.09 13.86
C SER A 72 2.09 -12.38 13.83
N ARG A 73 1.22 -12.62 14.80
CA ARG A 73 0.32 -13.79 14.86
C ARG A 73 -1.14 -13.43 14.64
N LEU A 74 -1.49 -12.19 14.96
CA LEU A 74 -2.75 -11.55 14.68
C LEU A 74 -2.40 -10.21 14.05
N ILE A 75 -3.11 -9.84 12.98
CA ILE A 75 -2.94 -8.56 12.34
C ILE A 75 -4.27 -8.12 11.72
N SER A 76 -4.71 -6.92 12.10
CA SER A 76 -5.89 -6.32 11.48
C SER A 76 -5.60 -5.94 10.03
N ILE A 77 -6.65 -5.73 9.23
CA ILE A 77 -6.47 -5.29 7.84
C ILE A 77 -5.83 -3.89 7.77
N TYR A 78 -6.21 -2.99 8.68
CA TYR A 78 -5.68 -1.63 8.73
C TYR A 78 -4.20 -1.60 9.12
N GLU A 79 -3.83 -2.34 10.15
CA GLU A 79 -2.43 -2.48 10.56
C GLU A 79 -1.59 -3.09 9.44
N ALA A 80 -2.07 -4.14 8.78
CA ALA A 80 -1.37 -4.73 7.65
C ALA A 80 -1.17 -3.72 6.51
N PHE A 81 -2.18 -2.92 6.20
CA PHE A 81 -2.06 -1.90 5.17
C PHE A 81 -1.06 -0.79 5.52
N ASP A 82 -1.06 -0.31 6.76
CA ASP A 82 -0.09 0.70 7.22
C ASP A 82 1.35 0.16 7.16
N LEU A 83 1.57 -1.07 7.64
CA LEU A 83 2.90 -1.70 7.60
C LEU A 83 3.37 -1.95 6.16
N LEU A 84 2.48 -2.42 5.27
CA LEU A 84 2.80 -2.59 3.85
C LEU A 84 3.09 -1.25 3.16
N SER A 85 2.49 -0.14 3.61
CA SER A 85 2.80 1.21 3.15
C SER A 85 4.26 1.58 3.46
N TYR A 86 4.74 1.29 4.68
CA TYR A 86 6.15 1.49 5.04
C TYR A 86 7.10 0.61 4.22
N LEU A 87 6.75 -0.65 3.95
CA LEU A 87 7.55 -1.49 3.05
C LEU A 87 7.62 -0.90 1.64
N ARG A 88 6.49 -0.41 1.11
CA ARG A 88 6.43 0.26 -0.19
C ARG A 88 7.34 1.49 -0.23
N LEU A 89 7.32 2.30 0.82
CA LEU A 89 8.22 3.45 1.00
C LEU A 89 9.68 2.99 0.98
N GLY A 90 10.02 1.95 1.74
CA GLY A 90 11.37 1.36 1.78
C GLY A 90 11.85 0.86 0.42
N ILE A 91 10.98 0.26 -0.39
CA ILE A 91 11.30 -0.14 -1.77
C ILE A 91 11.54 1.10 -2.64
N GLY A 92 10.68 2.12 -2.53
CA GLY A 92 10.81 3.36 -3.30
C GLY A 92 12.06 4.18 -2.97
N LEU A 93 12.61 4.00 -1.76
CA LEU A 93 13.84 4.62 -1.28
C LEU A 93 15.10 3.76 -1.50
N GLY A 94 14.96 2.51 -1.95
CA GLY A 94 16.08 1.57 -2.11
C GLY A 94 16.61 0.99 -0.79
N THR A 95 15.87 1.15 0.31
CA THR A 95 16.16 0.52 1.61
C THR A 95 15.89 -0.98 1.56
N ILE A 96 14.85 -1.40 0.82
CA ILE A 96 14.50 -2.81 0.58
C ILE A 96 14.68 -3.10 -0.92
N ASN A 97 15.61 -4.01 -1.25
CA ASN A 97 15.98 -4.28 -2.65
C ASN A 97 15.57 -5.68 -3.16
N TYR A 98 15.11 -6.56 -2.28
CA TYR A 98 14.67 -7.92 -2.64
C TYR A 98 13.16 -8.00 -2.91
N LEU A 99 12.36 -7.11 -2.32
CA LEU A 99 10.93 -6.97 -2.64
C LEU A 99 10.72 -5.97 -3.78
N LYS A 100 9.71 -6.23 -4.62
CA LYS A 100 9.28 -5.32 -5.68
C LYS A 100 7.94 -4.67 -5.31
N ILE A 101 7.67 -3.49 -5.86
CA ILE A 101 6.39 -2.78 -5.66
C ILE A 101 5.19 -3.67 -6.02
N LYS A 102 5.33 -4.53 -7.04
CA LYS A 102 4.30 -5.49 -7.43
C LYS A 102 3.94 -6.47 -6.30
N ASP A 103 4.89 -6.85 -5.46
CA ASP A 103 4.69 -7.83 -4.39
C ASP A 103 3.83 -7.19 -3.30
N ILE A 104 4.11 -5.91 -2.97
CA ILE A 104 3.25 -5.13 -2.08
C ILE A 104 1.84 -4.98 -2.65
N ASN A 105 1.69 -4.66 -3.93
CA ASN A 105 0.38 -4.54 -4.57
C ASN A 105 -0.44 -5.85 -4.48
N LEU A 106 0.21 -7.00 -4.69
CA LEU A 106 -0.43 -8.30 -4.57
C LEU A 106 -0.85 -8.58 -3.13
N LEU A 107 0.02 -8.29 -2.17
CA LEU A 107 -0.31 -8.43 -0.75
C LEU A 107 -1.54 -7.61 -0.37
N LEU A 108 -1.59 -6.32 -0.72
CA LEU A 108 -2.75 -5.45 -0.46
C LEU A 108 -4.06 -6.01 -1.02
N PHE A 109 -4.00 -6.70 -2.16
CA PHE A 109 -5.17 -7.34 -2.76
C PHE A 109 -5.57 -8.61 -1.99
N PHE A 110 -4.62 -9.52 -1.75
CA PHE A 110 -4.93 -10.85 -1.22
C PHE A 110 -5.18 -10.90 0.28
N ILE A 111 -4.72 -9.93 1.06
CA ILE A 111 -4.96 -9.89 2.52
C ILE A 111 -6.37 -9.45 2.92
N GLN A 112 -7.18 -9.03 1.95
CA GLN A 112 -8.57 -8.64 2.21
C GLN A 112 -9.42 -9.87 2.50
N ASP A 113 -10.43 -9.68 3.34
CA ASP A 113 -11.26 -10.75 3.92
C ASP A 113 -11.86 -11.68 2.86
N PHE A 114 -12.45 -11.12 1.80
CA PHE A 114 -13.04 -11.91 0.73
C PHE A 114 -12.01 -12.83 0.06
N HIS A 115 -10.80 -12.32 -0.20
CA HIS A 115 -9.75 -13.06 -0.86
C HIS A 115 -9.16 -14.15 0.04
N LEU A 116 -8.96 -13.84 1.33
CA LEU A 116 -8.52 -14.83 2.31
C LEU A 116 -9.57 -15.94 2.47
N LYS A 117 -10.84 -15.59 2.64
CA LYS A 117 -11.93 -16.58 2.76
C LYS A 117 -11.99 -17.48 1.55
N LYS A 118 -11.96 -16.89 0.35
CA LYS A 118 -11.98 -17.65 -0.92
C LYS A 118 -10.75 -18.53 -1.08
N ARG A 119 -9.57 -18.06 -0.69
CA ARG A 119 -8.30 -18.81 -0.83
C ARG A 119 -8.23 -20.02 0.10
N TYR A 120 -8.68 -19.86 1.34
CA TYR A 120 -8.60 -20.88 2.38
C TYR A 120 -9.92 -21.67 2.55
N ASN A 121 -10.89 -21.47 1.66
CA ASN A 121 -12.22 -22.07 1.70
C ASN A 121 -12.89 -21.93 3.07
N ILE A 122 -12.86 -20.71 3.60
CA ILE A 122 -13.40 -20.35 4.92
C ILE A 122 -14.86 -19.96 4.76
N ASP A 123 -15.74 -20.90 5.10
CA ASP A 123 -17.19 -20.71 5.02
C ASP A 123 -17.82 -20.36 6.39
N ASN A 124 -17.06 -20.48 7.48
CA ASN A 124 -17.55 -20.39 8.85
C ASN A 124 -17.14 -19.07 9.55
N GLU A 125 -18.03 -18.51 10.39
CA GLU A 125 -17.78 -17.30 11.18
C GLU A 125 -16.71 -17.47 12.29
N ASN A 126 -16.40 -18.71 12.68
CA ASN A 126 -15.53 -18.99 13.83
C ASN A 126 -14.02 -18.83 13.56
N GLN A 127 -13.60 -18.62 12.31
CA GLN A 127 -12.19 -18.52 11.98
C GLN A 127 -11.70 -17.07 12.10
N ASN A 128 -10.63 -16.87 12.88
CA ASN A 128 -10.05 -15.55 13.05
C ASN A 128 -9.29 -15.12 11.78
N LEU A 129 -9.89 -14.23 10.99
CA LEU A 129 -9.27 -13.72 9.76
C LEU A 129 -7.97 -12.96 10.00
N GLU A 130 -7.78 -12.36 11.18
CA GLU A 130 -6.52 -11.68 11.51
C GLU A 130 -5.37 -12.68 11.67
N GLU A 131 -5.66 -13.87 12.18
CA GLU A 131 -4.68 -14.95 12.27
C GLU A 131 -4.31 -15.48 10.88
N VAL A 132 -5.33 -15.73 10.05
CA VAL A 132 -5.15 -16.19 8.66
C VAL A 132 -4.38 -15.15 7.85
N ARG A 133 -4.69 -13.86 8.02
CA ARG A 133 -3.98 -12.75 7.38
C ARG A 133 -2.51 -12.71 7.79
N ALA A 134 -2.24 -12.79 9.08
CA ALA A 134 -0.88 -12.83 9.59
C ALA A 134 -0.12 -14.03 9.01
N GLN A 135 -0.73 -15.21 8.98
CA GLN A 135 -0.12 -16.41 8.39
C GLN A 135 0.22 -16.20 6.90
N TYR A 136 -0.74 -15.70 6.11
CA TYR A 136 -0.54 -15.44 4.68
C TYR A 136 0.61 -14.45 4.43
N LEU A 137 0.66 -13.34 5.19
CA LEU A 137 1.74 -12.35 5.10
C LEU A 137 3.11 -12.96 5.40
N ARG A 138 3.22 -13.75 6.48
CA ARG A 138 4.48 -14.40 6.86
C ARG A 138 4.95 -15.38 5.79
N ASP A 139 4.05 -16.20 5.26
CA ASP A 139 4.41 -17.21 4.26
C ASP A 139 4.87 -16.55 2.96
N TYR A 140 4.12 -15.55 2.49
CA TYR A 140 4.47 -14.82 1.29
C TYR A 140 5.83 -14.11 1.41
N LEU A 141 6.06 -13.40 2.52
CA LEU A 141 7.32 -12.66 2.71
C LEU A 141 8.53 -13.58 2.88
N LYS A 142 8.35 -14.79 3.43
CA LYS A 142 9.41 -15.82 3.50
C LYS A 142 9.72 -16.46 2.16
N GLU A 143 8.74 -16.59 1.27
CA GLU A 143 8.91 -17.18 -0.06
C GLU A 143 9.63 -16.21 -1.03
N VAL A 144 9.39 -14.90 -0.89
CA VAL A 144 10.00 -13.88 -1.74
C VAL A 144 11.42 -13.50 -1.29
N MET A 145 11.81 -13.86 -0.05
CA MET A 145 13.19 -13.79 0.43
C MET A 145 14.05 -14.91 -0.16
#